data_AF-A0A6G4W5A9-F1
#
_entry.id   AF-A0A6G4W5A9-F1
#
_cell.length_a   1.000
_cell.length_b   1.000
_cell.length_c   1.000
_cell.angle_alpha   90.00
_cell.angle_beta   90.00
_cell.angle_gamma   90.00
#
_symmetry.space_group_name_H-M   'P 1'
#
loop_
_entity.id
_entity.type
_entity.pdbx_description
1 polymer ?
#
loop_
_entity_poly.entity_id
_entity_poly.type
_entity_poly.pdbx_seq_one_letter_code
_entity_poly.pdbx_strand_id
1 'polypeptide(L)'
;MRIFEKTIQLAGDLASDRSGNFAVLTGVIASMLMLSVGYGVNVAQSYQLKSSLRNALDSAVTSTARDLTTGAIEEEEARKMVEAFLHANSDPKFATTDRFVLDSLVIDRTAKTIEATAYANVNLAFPIFSAKDPRGSISSAAVYSDKTIEVAMMLDVTGSMAGQKIKDLKTAAKNAVDAFLAGQDPKKPRVRVAIVPYANSVNAGSLASTSVFVERDASDRKQAPGSEAPIAASGGSRPDNCATERKGNEQYTDAGPDVAMVNRDLLLTDFSEDRKTRACPVAALAPLTANADALKTTIDSFVAEGGTAGHIGIQWAWYMLSERWSGVLEESARPVKFDPKKVAKYAILMTDGEFNLSYFDANKSSEVYNDAGKEPTRTAAKKLCAAMRAQNIEIFSVGFKLENSYAKDVMKDCATPDTGSVKHYYQTSTGAELDKAFQEIARNIERLALTK
;
A
#
# COMPACT_ATOMS: atom_id res chain seq x y z
N MET A 1 -73.12 -68.73 13.48
CA MET A 1 -73.31 -68.24 12.09
C MET A 1 -73.73 -66.77 11.98
N ARG A 2 -74.67 -66.26 12.79
CA ARG A 2 -75.15 -64.85 12.71
C ARG A 2 -74.12 -63.72 12.91
N ILE A 3 -72.95 -63.98 13.50
CA ILE A 3 -71.89 -62.95 13.71
C ILE A 3 -71.02 -62.78 12.45
N PHE A 4 -70.84 -63.86 11.67
CA PHE A 4 -70.07 -63.85 10.42
C PHE A 4 -70.84 -63.19 9.27
N GLU A 5 -72.17 -63.37 9.22
CA GLU A 5 -73.01 -62.66 8.24
C GLU A 5 -73.02 -61.15 8.47
N LYS A 6 -73.10 -60.68 9.72
CA LYS A 6 -73.06 -59.24 10.04
C LYS A 6 -71.73 -58.58 9.69
N THR A 7 -70.60 -59.30 9.78
CA THR A 7 -69.27 -58.76 9.43
C THR A 7 -69.05 -58.71 7.93
N ILE A 8 -69.58 -59.68 7.17
CA ILE A 8 -69.56 -59.66 5.70
C ILE A 8 -70.48 -58.57 5.15
N GLN A 9 -71.64 -58.35 5.77
CA GLN A 9 -72.56 -57.27 5.40
C GLN A 9 -71.97 -55.88 5.71
N LEU A 10 -71.34 -55.69 6.87
CA LEU A 10 -70.62 -54.44 7.19
C LEU A 10 -69.46 -54.17 6.22
N ALA A 11 -68.73 -55.21 5.80
CA ALA A 11 -67.63 -55.07 4.83
C ALA A 11 -68.13 -54.76 3.42
N GLY A 12 -69.29 -55.31 3.02
CA GLY A 12 -69.97 -54.99 1.75
C GLY A 12 -70.56 -53.58 1.73
N ASP A 13 -71.10 -53.12 2.87
CA ASP A 13 -71.62 -51.76 3.02
C ASP A 13 -70.47 -50.73 3.04
N LEU A 14 -69.33 -51.04 3.67
CA LEU A 14 -68.12 -50.19 3.65
C LEU A 14 -67.48 -50.10 2.26
N ALA A 15 -67.55 -51.19 1.47
CA ALA A 15 -67.01 -51.25 0.11
C ALA A 15 -67.91 -50.58 -0.94
N SER A 16 -69.20 -50.39 -0.64
CA SER A 16 -70.18 -49.75 -1.54
C SER A 16 -70.49 -48.28 -1.19
N ASP A 17 -70.02 -47.79 -0.03
CA ASP A 17 -70.22 -46.42 0.42
C ASP A 17 -69.34 -45.41 -0.35
N ARG A 18 -69.98 -44.64 -1.23
CA ARG A 18 -69.33 -43.58 -2.02
C ARG A 18 -69.20 -42.25 -1.26
N SER A 19 -69.80 -42.10 -0.08
CA SER A 19 -69.78 -40.84 0.69
C SER A 19 -68.42 -40.55 1.34
N GLY A 20 -67.59 -41.58 1.55
CA GLY A 20 -66.21 -41.45 2.08
C GLY A 20 -65.14 -41.14 1.03
N ASN A 21 -65.44 -41.25 -0.27
CA ASN A 21 -64.44 -41.10 -1.33
C ASN A 21 -63.83 -39.68 -1.37
N PHE A 22 -64.62 -38.66 -1.06
CA PHE A 22 -64.14 -37.28 -0.90
C PHE A 22 -63.16 -37.15 0.26
N ALA A 23 -63.45 -37.76 1.42
CA ALA A 23 -62.57 -37.71 2.59
C ALA A 23 -61.24 -38.44 2.33
N VAL A 24 -61.29 -39.58 1.64
CA VAL A 24 -60.09 -40.36 1.25
C VAL A 24 -59.23 -39.57 0.25
N LEU A 25 -59.82 -39.01 -0.82
CA LEU A 25 -59.07 -38.19 -1.79
C LEU A 25 -58.49 -36.92 -1.15
N THR A 26 -59.28 -36.25 -0.31
CA THR A 26 -58.86 -35.04 0.40
C THR A 26 -57.69 -35.34 1.33
N GLY A 27 -57.73 -36.47 2.06
CA GLY A 27 -56.62 -36.92 2.91
C GLY A 27 -55.33 -37.12 2.10
N VAL A 28 -55.40 -37.83 0.97
CA VAL A 28 -54.23 -38.08 0.10
C VAL A 28 -53.65 -36.78 -0.45
N ILE A 29 -54.49 -35.88 -0.97
CA ILE A 29 -54.05 -34.60 -1.53
C ILE A 29 -53.46 -33.70 -0.44
N ALA A 30 -54.11 -33.60 0.72
CA ALA A 30 -53.62 -32.82 1.85
C ALA A 30 -52.26 -33.32 2.35
N SER A 31 -52.07 -34.64 2.44
CA SER A 31 -50.78 -35.25 2.77
C SER A 31 -49.71 -34.94 1.72
N MET A 32 -50.04 -35.02 0.43
CA MET A 32 -49.10 -34.73 -0.65
C MET A 32 -48.68 -33.25 -0.67
N LEU A 33 -49.61 -32.33 -0.41
CA LEU A 33 -49.34 -30.90 -0.27
C LEU A 33 -48.45 -30.62 0.95
N MET A 34 -48.74 -31.24 2.12
CA MET A 34 -47.91 -31.10 3.31
C MET A 34 -46.48 -31.61 3.09
N LEU A 35 -46.30 -32.76 2.43
CA LEU A 35 -44.98 -33.28 2.08
C LEU A 35 -44.24 -32.32 1.13
N SER A 36 -44.94 -31.74 0.15
CA SER A 36 -44.37 -30.77 -0.80
C SER A 36 -43.92 -29.49 -0.11
N VAL A 37 -44.74 -28.95 0.80
CA VAL A 37 -44.37 -27.78 1.61
C VAL A 37 -43.20 -28.10 2.53
N GLY A 38 -43.21 -29.26 3.21
CA GLY A 38 -42.12 -29.68 4.08
C GLY A 38 -40.79 -29.85 3.35
N TYR A 39 -40.83 -30.43 2.15
CA TYR A 39 -39.67 -30.51 1.28
C TYR A 39 -39.17 -29.12 0.86
N GLY A 40 -40.08 -28.23 0.44
CA GLY A 40 -39.74 -26.85 0.08
C GLY A 40 -39.06 -26.07 1.22
N VAL A 41 -39.54 -26.24 2.45
CA VAL A 41 -38.93 -25.64 3.66
C VAL A 41 -37.51 -26.17 3.88
N ASN A 42 -37.30 -27.48 3.79
CA ASN A 42 -35.97 -28.09 3.93
C ASN A 42 -34.98 -27.61 2.86
N VAL A 43 -35.45 -27.47 1.61
CA VAL A 43 -34.65 -26.92 0.50
C VAL A 43 -34.26 -25.47 0.80
N ALA A 44 -35.23 -24.63 1.18
CA ALA A 44 -34.97 -23.23 1.54
C ALA A 44 -33.96 -23.11 2.70
N GLN A 45 -34.13 -23.94 3.75
CA GLN A 45 -33.22 -24.00 4.89
C GLN A 45 -31.79 -24.40 4.47
N SER A 46 -31.67 -25.39 3.59
CA SER A 46 -30.38 -25.87 3.07
C SER A 46 -29.67 -24.80 2.25
N TYR A 47 -30.40 -24.08 1.38
CA TYR A 47 -29.85 -22.96 0.61
C TYR A 47 -29.40 -21.82 1.50
N GLN A 48 -30.20 -21.45 2.51
CA GLN A 48 -29.85 -20.37 3.43
C GLN A 48 -28.62 -20.72 4.27
N LEU A 49 -28.52 -21.97 4.74
CA LEU A 49 -27.35 -22.46 5.46
C LEU A 49 -26.09 -22.47 4.60
N LYS A 50 -26.18 -22.95 3.35
CA LYS A 50 -25.07 -22.94 2.40
C LYS A 50 -24.59 -21.51 2.08
N SER A 51 -25.53 -20.59 1.88
CA SER A 51 -25.22 -19.17 1.65
C SER A 51 -24.53 -18.55 2.88
N SER A 52 -25.05 -18.82 4.08
CA SER A 52 -24.45 -18.34 5.33
C SER A 52 -23.05 -18.90 5.56
N LEU A 53 -22.84 -20.21 5.35
CA LEU A 53 -21.52 -20.85 5.47
C LEU A 53 -20.53 -20.23 4.49
N ARG A 54 -20.92 -20.00 3.24
CA ARG A 54 -20.07 -19.39 2.22
C ARG A 54 -19.63 -17.99 2.64
N ASN A 55 -20.57 -17.14 3.05
CA ASN A 55 -20.25 -15.77 3.45
C ASN A 55 -19.33 -15.73 4.68
N ALA A 56 -19.58 -16.62 5.65
CA ALA A 56 -18.74 -16.72 6.85
C ALA A 56 -17.32 -17.22 6.50
N LEU A 57 -17.20 -18.24 5.64
CA LEU A 57 -15.92 -18.79 5.20
C LEU A 57 -15.14 -17.79 4.33
N ASP A 58 -15.78 -17.12 3.38
CA ASP A 58 -15.15 -16.09 2.53
C ASP A 58 -14.60 -14.95 3.39
N SER A 59 -15.36 -14.49 4.38
CA SER A 59 -14.91 -13.49 5.36
C SER A 59 -13.72 -13.99 6.20
N ALA A 60 -13.80 -15.24 6.70
CA ALA A 60 -12.76 -15.83 7.53
C ALA A 60 -11.43 -16.00 6.79
N VAL A 61 -11.47 -16.54 5.57
CA VAL A 61 -10.29 -16.75 4.74
C VAL A 61 -9.69 -15.42 4.31
N THR A 62 -10.51 -14.44 3.91
CA THR A 62 -10.04 -13.10 3.54
C THR A 62 -9.42 -12.35 4.71
N SER A 63 -10.05 -12.39 5.89
CA SER A 63 -9.49 -11.72 7.08
C SER A 63 -8.20 -12.37 7.55
N THR A 64 -8.13 -13.71 7.53
CA THR A 64 -6.91 -14.43 7.90
C THR A 64 -5.78 -14.16 6.89
N ALA A 65 -6.09 -14.10 5.59
CA ALA A 65 -5.13 -13.70 4.56
C ALA A 65 -4.56 -12.30 4.80
N ARG A 66 -5.42 -11.36 5.22
CA ARG A 66 -5.00 -10.01 5.61
C ARG A 66 -4.09 -10.03 6.84
N ASP A 67 -4.48 -10.74 7.90
CA ASP A 67 -3.70 -10.78 9.15
C ASP A 67 -2.33 -11.44 8.95
N LEU A 68 -2.25 -12.48 8.09
CA LEU A 68 -0.98 -13.05 7.63
C LEU A 68 -0.17 -12.03 6.81
N THR A 69 -0.83 -11.28 5.93
CA THR A 69 -0.18 -10.26 5.10
C THR A 69 0.41 -9.15 5.96
N THR A 70 -0.28 -8.68 7.00
CA THR A 70 0.22 -7.61 7.87
C THR A 70 1.18 -8.10 8.95
N GLY A 71 1.39 -9.41 9.07
CA GLY A 71 2.20 -10.03 10.13
C GLY A 71 1.53 -9.95 11.51
N ALA A 72 0.21 -9.73 11.57
CA ALA A 72 -0.53 -9.71 12.83
C ALA A 72 -0.62 -11.11 13.47
N ILE A 73 -0.50 -12.16 12.66
CA ILE A 73 -0.47 -13.56 13.08
C ILE A 73 0.61 -14.31 12.31
N GLU A 74 1.15 -15.37 12.90
CA GLU A 74 2.04 -16.31 12.21
C GLU A 74 1.22 -17.44 11.53
N GLU A 75 1.81 -18.15 10.55
CA GLU A 75 1.09 -19.19 9.77
C GLU A 75 0.49 -20.30 10.65
N GLU A 76 1.12 -20.62 11.77
CA GLU A 76 0.65 -21.60 12.76
C GLU A 76 -0.66 -21.20 13.46
N GLU A 77 -0.95 -19.91 13.52
CA GLU A 77 -2.17 -19.37 14.13
C GLU A 77 -3.33 -19.26 13.13
N ALA A 78 -3.06 -19.42 11.83
CA ALA A 78 -4.04 -19.23 10.75
C ALA A 78 -5.27 -20.13 10.91
N ARG A 79 -5.11 -21.40 11.32
CA ARG A 79 -6.24 -22.32 11.54
C ARG A 79 -7.18 -21.79 12.62
N LYS A 80 -6.60 -21.37 13.75
CA LYS A 80 -7.36 -20.84 14.89
C LYS A 80 -8.10 -19.55 14.51
N MET A 81 -7.49 -18.71 13.69
CA MET A 81 -8.10 -17.47 13.21
C MET A 81 -9.25 -17.72 12.23
N VAL A 82 -9.10 -18.63 11.27
CA VAL A 82 -10.20 -19.02 10.36
C VAL A 82 -11.37 -19.57 11.15
N GLU A 83 -11.13 -20.45 12.13
CA GLU A 83 -12.18 -20.98 13.01
C GLU A 83 -12.88 -19.87 13.80
N ALA A 84 -12.11 -18.95 14.42
CA ALA A 84 -12.67 -17.83 15.17
C ALA A 84 -13.57 -16.93 14.29
N PHE A 85 -13.13 -16.57 13.09
CA PHE A 85 -13.94 -15.77 12.16
C PHE A 85 -15.14 -16.54 11.61
N LEU A 86 -14.99 -17.84 11.32
CA LEU A 86 -16.08 -18.70 10.85
C LEU A 86 -17.21 -18.76 11.88
N HIS A 87 -16.87 -18.87 13.16
CA HIS A 87 -17.85 -18.87 14.24
C HIS A 87 -18.44 -17.47 14.48
N ALA A 88 -17.61 -16.41 14.49
CA ALA A 88 -18.06 -15.05 14.73
C ALA A 88 -19.01 -14.51 13.63
N ASN A 89 -18.81 -14.93 12.37
CA ASN A 89 -19.61 -14.51 11.22
C ASN A 89 -20.73 -15.51 10.87
N SER A 90 -20.94 -16.53 11.71
CA SER A 90 -22.06 -17.46 11.53
C SER A 90 -23.39 -16.77 11.85
N ASP A 91 -24.44 -17.02 11.03
CA ASP A 91 -25.77 -16.48 11.32
C ASP A 91 -26.24 -17.06 12.67
N PRO A 92 -26.69 -16.22 13.64
CA PRO A 92 -27.14 -16.65 14.96
C PRO A 92 -28.22 -17.75 14.91
N LYS A 93 -29.05 -17.78 13.86
CA LYS A 93 -30.06 -18.84 13.63
C LYS A 93 -29.43 -20.23 13.46
N PHE A 94 -28.15 -20.25 13.06
CA PHE A 94 -27.34 -21.43 12.83
C PHE A 94 -26.15 -21.53 13.79
N ALA A 95 -25.95 -20.59 14.73
CA ALA A 95 -24.82 -20.51 15.65
C ALA A 95 -24.94 -21.43 16.88
N THR A 96 -25.25 -22.71 16.67
CA THR A 96 -25.02 -23.72 17.72
C THR A 96 -23.57 -24.19 17.63
N THR A 97 -22.91 -24.39 18.77
CA THR A 97 -21.60 -25.03 18.86
C THR A 97 -21.61 -26.31 17.99
N ASP A 98 -20.61 -26.48 17.11
CA ASP A 98 -20.45 -27.61 16.17
C ASP A 98 -21.28 -27.60 14.88
N ARG A 99 -21.96 -26.49 14.52
CA ARG A 99 -22.70 -26.43 13.25
C ARG A 99 -21.83 -26.13 12.03
N PHE A 100 -20.90 -25.18 12.13
CA PHE A 100 -19.90 -24.91 11.11
C PHE A 100 -18.56 -25.46 11.57
N VAL A 101 -17.94 -26.30 10.76
CA VAL A 101 -16.68 -26.94 11.08
C VAL A 101 -15.71 -26.72 9.94
N LEU A 102 -14.51 -26.26 10.28
CA LEU A 102 -13.39 -26.19 9.35
C LEU A 102 -12.84 -27.61 9.11
N ASP A 103 -12.94 -28.08 7.88
CA ASP A 103 -12.47 -29.40 7.46
C ASP A 103 -10.96 -29.35 7.21
N SER A 104 -10.55 -28.53 6.24
CA SER A 104 -9.16 -28.41 5.81
C SER A 104 -8.76 -26.93 5.68
N LEU A 105 -7.48 -26.67 5.90
CA LEU A 105 -6.83 -25.41 5.61
C LEU A 105 -5.50 -25.71 4.92
N VAL A 106 -5.29 -25.13 3.73
CA VAL A 106 -4.05 -25.26 2.95
C VAL A 106 -3.49 -23.87 2.73
N ILE A 107 -2.24 -23.65 3.12
CA ILE A 107 -1.49 -22.43 2.83
C ILE A 107 -0.46 -22.79 1.76
N ASP A 108 -0.67 -22.30 0.54
CA ASP A 108 0.29 -22.47 -0.55
C ASP A 108 1.23 -21.27 -0.60
N ARG A 109 2.49 -21.48 -0.20
CA ARG A 109 3.53 -20.45 -0.20
C ARG A 109 4.02 -20.07 -1.60
N THR A 110 3.76 -20.90 -2.61
CA THR A 110 4.12 -20.67 -4.00
C THR A 110 3.04 -19.85 -4.71
N ALA A 111 1.79 -20.27 -4.57
CA ALA A 111 0.63 -19.55 -5.13
C ALA A 111 0.21 -18.34 -4.27
N LYS A 112 0.74 -18.22 -3.04
CA LYS A 112 0.41 -17.19 -2.05
C LYS A 112 -1.08 -17.17 -1.73
N THR A 113 -1.67 -18.35 -1.58
CA THR A 113 -3.09 -18.52 -1.30
C THR A 113 -3.31 -19.26 0.01
N ILE A 114 -4.32 -18.83 0.75
CA ILE A 114 -4.94 -19.59 1.85
C ILE A 114 -6.27 -20.13 1.36
N GLU A 115 -6.42 -21.45 1.34
CA GLU A 115 -7.64 -22.14 0.92
C GLU A 115 -8.20 -22.92 2.10
N ALA A 116 -9.48 -22.68 2.42
CA ALA A 116 -10.19 -23.37 3.48
C ALA A 116 -11.41 -24.09 2.93
N THR A 117 -11.66 -25.30 3.43
CA THR A 117 -12.91 -26.02 3.21
C THR A 117 -13.63 -26.15 4.54
N ALA A 118 -14.89 -25.77 4.59
CA ALA A 118 -15.74 -25.94 5.76
C ALA A 118 -17.03 -26.66 5.38
N TYR A 119 -17.65 -27.32 6.36
CA TYR A 119 -18.96 -27.94 6.21
C TYR A 119 -19.93 -27.47 7.28
N ALA A 120 -21.22 -27.55 6.94
CA ALA A 120 -22.31 -27.30 7.89
C ALA A 120 -23.12 -28.57 8.18
N ASN A 121 -23.36 -28.84 9.46
CA ASN A 121 -24.28 -29.87 9.92
C ASN A 121 -25.73 -29.37 9.83
N VAL A 122 -26.55 -29.98 8.97
CA VAL A 122 -27.93 -29.54 8.71
C VAL A 122 -28.91 -30.32 9.59
N ASN A 123 -29.58 -29.62 10.51
CA ASN A 123 -30.76 -30.16 11.19
C ASN A 123 -32.00 -29.65 10.44
N LEU A 124 -32.55 -30.51 9.57
CA LEU A 124 -33.72 -30.20 8.75
C LEU A 124 -35.00 -30.12 9.59
N ALA A 125 -35.86 -29.15 9.29
CA ALA A 125 -37.16 -28.98 9.96
C ALA A 125 -38.08 -30.20 9.80
N PHE A 126 -37.95 -30.92 8.67
CA PHE A 126 -38.65 -32.17 8.40
C PHE A 126 -37.64 -33.33 8.24
N PRO A 127 -37.33 -34.08 9.31
CA PRO A 127 -36.30 -35.14 9.31
C PRO A 127 -36.61 -36.31 8.38
N ILE A 128 -37.88 -36.48 7.99
CA ILE A 128 -38.36 -37.53 7.06
C ILE A 128 -37.71 -37.45 5.68
N PHE A 129 -37.14 -36.30 5.30
CA PHE A 129 -36.45 -36.08 4.03
C PHE A 129 -34.93 -36.02 4.17
N SER A 130 -34.37 -36.35 5.35
CA SER A 130 -32.93 -36.25 5.59
C SER A 130 -32.16 -37.38 4.91
N ALA A 131 -31.11 -37.03 4.17
CA ALA A 131 -30.12 -37.99 3.70
C ALA A 131 -29.27 -38.52 4.88
N LYS A 132 -28.64 -39.69 4.70
CA LYS A 132 -27.71 -40.29 5.68
C LYS A 132 -26.49 -39.42 5.99
N ASP A 133 -26.15 -38.49 5.09
CA ASP A 133 -25.11 -37.49 5.30
C ASP A 133 -25.55 -36.15 4.68
N PRO A 134 -26.16 -35.24 5.46
CA PRO A 134 -26.67 -33.98 4.94
C PRO A 134 -25.59 -32.89 4.83
N ARG A 135 -24.30 -33.22 5.03
CA ARG A 135 -23.20 -32.24 5.07
C ARG A 135 -23.05 -31.54 3.72
N GLY A 136 -23.28 -30.22 3.72
CA GLY A 136 -22.90 -29.34 2.62
C GLY A 136 -21.51 -28.78 2.87
N SER A 137 -20.53 -29.11 2.02
CA SER A 137 -19.19 -28.52 2.04
C SER A 137 -19.07 -27.34 1.08
N ILE A 138 -18.25 -26.36 1.44
CA ILE A 138 -17.89 -25.19 0.64
C ILE A 138 -16.40 -24.94 0.81
N SER A 139 -15.73 -24.60 -0.28
CA SER A 139 -14.33 -24.17 -0.29
C SER A 139 -14.23 -22.70 -0.68
N SER A 140 -13.31 -21.98 -0.04
CA SER A 140 -13.00 -20.58 -0.31
C SER A 140 -11.49 -20.36 -0.27
N ALA A 141 -10.99 -19.45 -1.09
CA ALA A 141 -9.57 -19.12 -1.15
C ALA A 141 -9.37 -17.60 -1.20
N ALA A 142 -8.33 -17.11 -0.52
CA ALA A 142 -7.87 -15.72 -0.62
C ALA A 142 -6.35 -15.67 -0.82
N VAL A 143 -5.89 -14.59 -1.45
CA VAL A 143 -4.46 -14.33 -1.69
C VAL A 143 -3.91 -13.55 -0.49
N TYR A 144 -2.70 -13.91 -0.05
CA TYR A 144 -1.93 -13.15 0.94
C TYR A 144 -0.59 -12.70 0.35
N SER A 145 0.13 -11.80 1.02
CA SER A 145 1.47 -11.39 0.58
C SER A 145 2.42 -11.25 1.76
N ASP A 146 3.59 -11.89 1.66
CA ASP A 146 4.72 -11.75 2.58
C ASP A 146 5.74 -10.71 2.09
N LYS A 147 5.40 -9.91 1.07
CA LYS A 147 6.30 -8.87 0.56
C LYS A 147 6.39 -7.71 1.53
N THR A 148 7.62 -7.26 1.78
CA THR A 148 7.89 -5.98 2.41
C THR A 148 7.81 -4.86 1.39
N ILE A 149 7.45 -3.67 1.86
CA ILE A 149 7.21 -2.48 1.05
C ILE A 149 8.10 -1.37 1.58
N GLU A 150 8.88 -0.77 0.69
CA GLU A 150 9.70 0.40 0.96
C GLU A 150 9.19 1.57 0.14
N VAL A 151 8.78 2.65 0.81
CA VAL A 151 8.24 3.85 0.15
C VAL A 151 9.13 5.04 0.45
N ALA A 152 9.58 5.78 -0.57
CA ALA A 152 10.20 7.08 -0.39
C ALA A 152 9.29 8.20 -0.91
N MET A 153 8.96 9.16 -0.05
CA MET A 153 8.10 10.28 -0.39
C MET A 153 8.95 11.55 -0.57
N MET A 154 9.08 12.02 -1.81
CA MET A 154 9.65 13.32 -2.13
C MET A 154 8.55 14.38 -2.01
N LEU A 155 8.70 15.30 -1.07
CA LEU A 155 7.68 16.30 -0.73
C LEU A 155 8.22 17.72 -0.92
N ASP A 156 7.53 18.47 -1.78
CA ASP A 156 7.84 19.87 -2.08
C ASP A 156 7.52 20.78 -0.89
N VAL A 157 8.54 21.45 -0.37
CA VAL A 157 8.44 22.45 0.70
C VAL A 157 8.97 23.81 0.24
N THR A 158 8.85 24.10 -1.06
CA THR A 158 9.34 25.33 -1.68
C THR A 158 8.47 26.54 -1.34
N GLY A 159 8.93 27.74 -1.66
CA GLY A 159 8.20 28.97 -1.36
C GLY A 159 6.79 29.03 -1.97
N SER A 160 6.55 28.39 -3.12
CA SER A 160 5.21 28.33 -3.75
C SER A 160 4.18 27.56 -2.92
N MET A 161 4.65 26.69 -2.00
CA MET A 161 3.82 25.93 -1.07
C MET A 161 3.34 26.75 0.14
N ALA A 162 3.74 28.02 0.26
CA ALA A 162 3.37 28.84 1.42
C ALA A 162 1.84 28.97 1.62
N GLY A 163 1.45 29.26 2.85
CA GLY A 163 0.04 29.44 3.21
C GLY A 163 -0.71 28.12 3.36
N GLN A 164 -1.81 27.96 2.60
CA GLN A 164 -2.69 26.79 2.75
C GLN A 164 -2.08 25.52 2.14
N LYS A 165 -1.27 25.63 1.08
CA LYS A 165 -0.73 24.45 0.36
C LYS A 165 0.15 23.58 1.26
N ILE A 166 1.05 24.16 2.04
CA ILE A 166 1.90 23.41 2.98
C ILE A 166 1.09 22.79 4.12
N LYS A 167 -0.01 23.42 4.56
CA LYS A 167 -0.91 22.84 5.58
C LYS A 167 -1.65 21.62 5.02
N ASP A 168 -2.15 21.75 3.79
CA ASP A 168 -2.80 20.66 3.06
C ASP A 168 -1.84 19.49 2.86
N LEU A 169 -0.61 19.76 2.39
CA LEU A 169 0.45 18.75 2.28
C LEU A 169 0.73 18.07 3.63
N LYS A 170 0.95 18.83 4.70
CA LYS A 170 1.20 18.25 6.03
C LYS A 170 0.08 17.31 6.46
N THR A 171 -1.17 17.69 6.20
CA THR A 171 -2.33 16.87 6.56
C THR A 171 -2.35 15.59 5.73
N ALA A 172 -2.26 15.73 4.40
CA ALA A 172 -2.33 14.63 3.47
C ALA A 172 -1.18 13.62 3.63
N ALA A 173 0.05 14.11 3.86
CA ALA A 173 1.22 13.27 4.10
C ALA A 173 1.13 12.51 5.43
N LYS A 174 0.62 13.14 6.51
CA LYS A 174 0.41 12.43 7.79
C LYS A 174 -0.65 11.33 7.67
N ASN A 175 -1.75 11.60 6.97
CA ASN A 175 -2.76 10.59 6.68
C ASN A 175 -2.20 9.47 5.80
N ALA A 176 -1.28 9.77 4.88
CA ALA A 176 -0.61 8.75 4.07
C ALA A 176 0.28 7.84 4.93
N VAL A 177 1.08 8.44 5.83
CA VAL A 177 1.89 7.70 6.82
C VAL A 177 1.01 6.77 7.65
N ASP A 178 -0.14 7.25 8.13
CA ASP A 178 -1.11 6.42 8.86
C ASP A 178 -1.64 5.27 8.01
N ALA A 179 -1.98 5.52 6.75
CA ALA A 179 -2.47 4.49 5.84
C ALA A 179 -1.41 3.41 5.55
N PHE A 180 -0.14 3.81 5.38
CA PHE A 180 0.96 2.87 5.10
C PHE A 180 1.33 2.00 6.30
N LEU A 181 1.31 2.57 7.50
CA LEU A 181 1.84 1.91 8.70
C LEU A 181 0.74 1.28 9.58
N ALA A 182 -0.51 1.29 9.13
CA ALA A 182 -1.63 0.75 9.89
C ALA A 182 -1.56 -0.78 10.02
N GLY A 183 -1.68 -1.28 11.25
CA GLY A 183 -1.96 -2.69 11.54
C GLY A 183 -0.82 -3.68 11.29
N GLN A 184 0.41 -3.20 11.12
CA GLN A 184 1.61 -4.04 10.98
C GLN A 184 2.25 -4.39 12.34
N ASP A 185 3.00 -5.49 12.40
CA ASP A 185 3.80 -5.87 13.57
C ASP A 185 4.91 -4.82 13.84
N PRO A 186 4.94 -4.16 15.03
CA PRO A 186 5.99 -3.22 15.39
C PRO A 186 7.40 -3.81 15.40
N LYS A 187 7.56 -5.13 15.56
CA LYS A 187 8.86 -5.82 15.60
C LYS A 187 9.34 -6.28 14.23
N LYS A 188 8.42 -6.49 13.29
CA LYS A 188 8.69 -6.94 11.91
C LYS A 188 7.87 -6.09 10.93
N PRO A 189 8.20 -4.79 10.78
CA PRO A 189 7.38 -3.91 9.97
C PRO A 189 7.40 -4.34 8.51
N ARG A 190 6.21 -4.58 7.95
CA ARG A 190 6.04 -4.89 6.53
C ARG A 190 6.30 -3.66 5.66
N VAL A 191 5.83 -2.49 6.09
CA VAL A 191 5.92 -1.24 5.36
C VAL A 191 6.84 -0.28 6.11
N ARG A 192 7.81 0.28 5.39
CA ARG A 192 8.70 1.33 5.87
C ARG A 192 8.65 2.52 4.93
N VAL A 193 8.65 3.72 5.49
CA VAL A 193 8.52 4.97 4.75
C VAL A 193 9.72 5.87 5.02
N ALA A 194 10.26 6.50 3.98
CA ALA A 194 11.23 7.57 4.03
C ALA A 194 10.58 8.88 3.57
N ILE A 195 10.96 10.01 4.19
CA ILE A 195 10.46 11.35 3.84
C ILE A 195 11.63 12.20 3.38
N VAL A 196 11.52 12.75 2.17
CA VAL A 196 12.54 13.59 1.54
C VAL A 196 11.94 14.96 1.23
N PRO A 197 11.97 15.91 2.17
CA PRO A 197 11.58 17.27 1.90
C PRO A 197 12.66 17.96 1.06
N TYR A 198 12.26 18.73 0.05
CA TYR A 198 13.19 19.48 -0.79
C TYR A 198 12.73 20.91 -1.04
N ALA A 199 13.70 21.78 -1.23
CA ALA A 199 13.49 23.13 -1.77
C ALA A 199 14.69 23.55 -2.62
N ASN A 200 15.51 24.48 -2.11
CA ASN A 200 16.79 24.86 -2.72
C ASN A 200 17.78 23.69 -2.83
N SER A 201 17.67 22.78 -1.88
CA SER A 201 18.48 21.58 -1.72
C SER A 201 17.67 20.57 -0.88
N VAL A 202 18.29 19.47 -0.49
CA VAL A 202 17.77 18.56 0.54
C VAL A 202 18.62 18.71 1.81
N ASN A 203 17.99 18.71 2.98
CA ASN A 203 18.70 18.63 4.25
C ASN A 203 18.98 17.14 4.56
N ALA A 204 20.22 16.70 4.38
CA ALA A 204 20.64 15.31 4.57
C ALA A 204 20.76 14.91 6.06
N GLY A 205 20.58 15.85 7.00
CA GLY A 205 20.67 15.58 8.43
C GLY A 205 22.02 14.96 8.81
N SER A 206 21.99 13.91 9.63
CA SER A 206 23.20 13.20 10.07
C SER A 206 23.97 12.54 8.92
N LEU A 207 23.30 12.20 7.81
CA LEU A 207 23.94 11.56 6.66
C LEU A 207 24.94 12.49 5.97
N ALA A 208 24.83 13.81 6.15
CA ALA A 208 25.72 14.76 5.49
C ALA A 208 27.20 14.46 5.78
N SER A 209 27.52 14.07 7.01
CA SER A 209 28.90 13.84 7.45
C SER A 209 29.63 12.70 6.72
N THR A 210 28.90 11.76 6.12
CA THR A 210 29.45 10.57 5.45
C THR A 210 29.04 10.46 3.99
N SER A 211 28.19 11.36 3.49
CA SER A 211 27.64 11.28 2.13
C SER A 211 27.65 12.57 1.33
N VAL A 212 28.02 13.71 1.93
CA VAL A 212 27.99 15.02 1.26
C VAL A 212 29.40 15.63 1.20
N PHE A 213 29.82 15.98 -0.01
CA PHE A 213 31.07 16.67 -0.29
C PHE A 213 30.82 18.17 -0.47
N VAL A 214 31.42 18.99 0.41
CA VAL A 214 31.29 20.45 0.37
C VAL A 214 32.28 21.06 -0.61
N GLU A 215 31.77 21.66 -1.70
CA GLU A 215 32.59 22.34 -2.70
C GLU A 215 33.13 23.67 -2.14
N ARG A 216 34.43 23.93 -2.31
CA ARG A 216 35.09 25.14 -1.77
C ARG A 216 35.40 26.18 -2.83
N ASP A 217 35.68 25.73 -4.05
CA ASP A 217 35.99 26.60 -5.18
C ASP A 217 35.44 26.03 -6.50
N ALA A 218 35.61 26.78 -7.59
CA ALA A 218 35.08 26.41 -8.89
C ALA A 218 35.65 25.07 -9.42
N SER A 219 36.84 24.66 -8.99
CA SER A 219 37.47 23.42 -9.44
C SER A 219 36.85 22.18 -8.77
N ASP A 220 36.32 22.33 -7.56
CA ASP A 220 35.57 21.30 -6.82
C ASP A 220 34.17 21.04 -7.44
N ARG A 221 33.68 21.91 -8.33
CA ARG A 221 32.35 21.83 -8.96
C ARG A 221 32.23 20.75 -10.04
N LYS A 222 32.89 19.61 -9.82
CA LYS A 222 32.98 18.44 -10.69
C LYS A 222 32.48 17.22 -9.92
N GLN A 223 32.90 16.02 -10.32
CA GLN A 223 32.56 14.79 -9.62
C GLN A 223 33.07 14.83 -8.18
N ALA A 224 32.15 14.66 -7.22
CA ALA A 224 32.52 14.48 -5.82
C ALA A 224 33.31 13.17 -5.64
N PRO A 225 34.32 13.14 -4.76
CA PRO A 225 35.04 11.91 -4.46
C PRO A 225 34.17 10.92 -3.69
N GLY A 226 34.58 9.65 -3.66
CA GLY A 226 34.03 8.66 -2.74
C GLY A 226 34.36 8.97 -1.28
N SER A 227 33.56 8.47 -0.34
CA SER A 227 33.67 8.77 1.09
C SER A 227 34.95 8.27 1.76
N GLU A 228 35.64 7.30 1.15
CA GLU A 228 36.94 6.80 1.62
C GLU A 228 38.13 7.65 1.15
N ALA A 229 37.92 8.54 0.17
CA ALA A 229 38.98 9.41 -0.31
C ALA A 229 39.31 10.49 0.73
N PRO A 230 40.59 10.88 0.90
CA PRO A 230 40.95 11.97 1.78
C PRO A 230 40.23 13.26 1.36
N ILE A 231 39.25 13.67 2.18
CA ILE A 231 38.68 15.01 2.08
C ILE A 231 39.83 15.96 2.40
N ALA A 232 40.24 16.80 1.45
CA ALA A 232 41.28 17.80 1.69
C ALA A 232 40.81 18.72 2.84
N ALA A 233 41.23 18.37 4.05
CA ALA A 233 40.77 18.99 5.28
C ALA A 233 41.34 20.40 5.34
N SER A 234 40.49 21.40 5.11
CA SER A 234 40.78 22.77 5.51
C SER A 234 39.45 23.40 5.93
N GLY A 235 39.29 23.57 7.24
CA GLY A 235 38.06 23.97 7.95
C GLY A 235 37.16 24.94 7.19
N GLY A 236 36.12 24.38 6.56
CA GLY A 236 35.14 25.15 5.80
C GLY A 236 34.17 25.91 6.71
N SER A 237 34.06 27.21 6.48
CA SER A 237 33.18 28.19 7.12
C SER A 237 31.67 28.01 6.82
N ARG A 238 31.24 26.82 6.39
CA ARG A 238 29.87 26.52 5.92
C ARG A 238 29.35 25.16 6.44
N PRO A 239 29.26 24.92 7.77
CA PRO A 239 28.80 23.65 8.31
C PRO A 239 27.27 23.58 8.26
N ASP A 240 26.72 23.27 7.08
CA ASP A 240 25.32 22.88 6.94
C ASP A 240 25.21 21.42 6.47
N ASN A 241 24.02 20.86 6.62
CA ASN A 241 23.71 19.50 6.16
C ASN A 241 23.04 19.52 4.78
N CYS A 242 23.22 20.59 4.01
CA CYS A 242 22.53 20.75 2.74
C CYS A 242 23.23 19.91 1.66
N ALA A 243 22.44 19.23 0.83
CA ALA A 243 22.91 18.42 -0.28
C ALA A 243 22.23 18.86 -1.57
N THR A 244 23.02 19.14 -2.61
CA THR A 244 22.53 19.52 -3.93
C THR A 244 22.58 18.33 -4.89
N GLU A 245 22.72 18.54 -6.19
CA GLU A 245 22.88 17.47 -7.17
C GLU A 245 24.22 16.75 -7.00
N ARG A 246 24.23 15.44 -7.30
CA ARG A 246 25.47 14.73 -7.58
C ARG A 246 25.95 15.09 -8.99
N LYS A 247 27.24 15.34 -9.16
CA LYS A 247 27.85 15.67 -10.47
C LYS A 247 28.79 14.57 -10.94
N GLY A 248 29.10 14.58 -12.24
CA GLY A 248 30.05 13.66 -12.85
C GLY A 248 29.42 12.36 -13.35
N ASN A 249 30.20 11.29 -13.38
CA ASN A 249 29.80 10.03 -14.03
C ASN A 249 28.61 9.35 -13.33
N GLU A 250 28.43 9.61 -12.04
CA GLU A 250 27.38 9.00 -11.20
C GLU A 250 26.16 9.93 -10.98
N GLN A 251 26.06 11.03 -11.75
CA GLN A 251 25.02 12.06 -11.59
C GLN A 251 23.57 11.53 -11.68
N TYR A 252 23.33 10.43 -12.40
CA TYR A 252 22.00 9.83 -12.56
C TYR A 252 21.98 8.35 -12.19
N THR A 253 22.82 7.95 -11.24
CA THR A 253 22.89 6.58 -10.72
C THR A 253 22.59 6.58 -9.24
N ASP A 254 22.29 5.41 -8.69
CA ASP A 254 22.15 5.18 -7.25
C ASP A 254 23.46 4.74 -6.60
N ALA A 255 24.63 5.02 -7.21
CA ALA A 255 25.92 4.66 -6.64
C ALA A 255 26.03 5.13 -5.19
N GLY A 256 26.63 4.30 -4.34
CA GLY A 256 26.77 4.61 -2.91
C GLY A 256 27.77 5.74 -2.67
N PRO A 257 27.74 6.35 -1.47
CA PRO A 257 28.71 7.38 -1.09
C PRO A 257 30.17 6.93 -1.15
N ASP A 258 30.45 5.63 -1.02
CA ASP A 258 31.76 4.99 -1.20
C ASP A 258 32.33 5.18 -2.60
N VAL A 259 31.46 5.21 -3.63
CA VAL A 259 31.86 5.45 -5.02
C VAL A 259 31.96 6.94 -5.33
N ALA A 260 30.92 7.69 -4.97
CA ALA A 260 30.86 9.13 -5.16
C ALA A 260 29.89 9.73 -4.14
N MET A 261 30.33 10.72 -3.37
CA MET A 261 29.43 11.50 -2.51
C MET A 261 28.47 12.37 -3.34
N VAL A 262 27.54 13.03 -2.65
CA VAL A 262 26.67 14.06 -3.24
C VAL A 262 27.32 15.42 -3.04
N ASN A 263 27.26 16.31 -4.02
CA ASN A 263 27.84 17.63 -3.87
C ASN A 263 26.94 18.50 -2.98
N ARG A 264 27.57 19.42 -2.24
CA ARG A 264 26.94 20.65 -1.73
C ARG A 264 27.54 21.79 -2.54
N ASP A 265 26.77 22.30 -3.49
CA ASP A 265 27.29 23.23 -4.51
C ASP A 265 27.79 24.55 -3.89
N LEU A 266 28.90 25.05 -4.45
CA LEU A 266 29.52 26.32 -4.05
C LEU A 266 28.54 27.51 -4.09
N LEU A 267 27.68 27.57 -5.11
CA LEU A 267 26.75 28.65 -5.42
C LEU A 267 25.49 28.63 -4.56
N LEU A 268 25.23 27.55 -3.80
CA LEU A 268 24.03 27.43 -2.96
C LEU A 268 23.95 28.56 -1.92
N THR A 269 25.07 28.92 -1.29
CA THR A 269 25.10 29.97 -0.27
C THR A 269 24.74 31.31 -0.90
N ASP A 270 25.46 31.70 -1.94
CA ASP A 270 25.26 32.98 -2.62
C ASP A 270 23.83 33.10 -3.15
N PHE A 271 23.30 32.03 -3.78
CA PHE A 271 21.89 32.00 -4.19
C PHE A 271 20.92 32.20 -3.03
N SER A 272 21.14 31.50 -1.91
CA SER A 272 20.28 31.56 -0.74
C SER A 272 20.28 32.95 -0.09
N GLU A 273 21.46 33.61 0.00
CA GLU A 273 21.62 34.97 0.49
C GLU A 273 20.97 36.00 -0.45
N ASP A 274 21.25 35.91 -1.75
CA ASP A 274 20.67 36.78 -2.78
C ASP A 274 19.14 36.74 -2.78
N ARG A 275 18.56 35.55 -2.61
CA ARG A 275 17.11 35.33 -2.58
C ARG A 275 16.50 35.48 -1.20
N LYS A 276 17.30 35.69 -0.15
CA LYS A 276 16.87 35.75 1.25
C LYS A 276 16.06 34.52 1.65
N THR A 277 16.58 33.34 1.29
CA THR A 277 15.98 32.04 1.60
C THR A 277 17.01 31.16 2.31
N ARG A 278 16.57 30.09 2.98
CA ARG A 278 17.46 29.07 3.54
C ARG A 278 18.17 28.27 2.46
N ALA A 279 19.43 27.91 2.71
CA ALA A 279 20.18 27.00 1.84
C ALA A 279 19.54 25.60 1.78
N CYS A 280 19.10 25.04 2.91
CA CYS A 280 18.32 23.80 2.95
C CYS A 280 17.01 23.93 3.73
N PRO A 281 16.03 23.05 3.44
CA PRO A 281 14.83 22.92 4.25
C PRO A 281 15.13 22.76 5.74
N VAL A 282 14.24 23.30 6.59
CA VAL A 282 14.32 23.13 8.06
C VAL A 282 14.24 21.64 8.43
N ALA A 283 13.34 20.92 7.79
CA ALA A 283 13.17 19.49 7.97
C ALA A 283 14.34 18.73 7.33
N ALA A 284 15.06 17.96 8.12
CA ALA A 284 15.96 16.94 7.61
C ALA A 284 15.16 15.80 6.96
N LEU A 285 15.76 15.12 5.99
CA LEU A 285 15.20 13.88 5.47
C LEU A 285 15.10 12.84 6.60
N ALA A 286 14.07 12.00 6.52
CA ALA A 286 13.89 10.85 7.37
C ALA A 286 14.14 9.59 6.53
N PRO A 287 15.16 8.77 6.87
CA PRO A 287 15.36 7.47 6.23
C PRO A 287 14.19 6.50 6.46
N LEU A 288 14.22 5.33 5.80
CA LEU A 288 13.18 4.30 5.93
C LEU A 288 12.94 3.94 7.40
N THR A 289 11.71 4.08 7.86
CA THR A 289 11.30 3.67 9.20
C THR A 289 9.83 3.28 9.24
N ALA A 290 9.46 2.49 10.25
CA ALA A 290 8.06 2.20 10.59
C ALA A 290 7.55 3.03 11.77
N ASN A 291 8.37 3.97 12.27
CA ASN A 291 7.98 4.88 13.35
C ASN A 291 7.13 6.03 12.80
N ALA A 292 5.81 5.88 12.88
CA ALA A 292 4.84 6.88 12.41
C ALA A 292 5.04 8.25 13.08
N ASP A 293 5.34 8.29 14.38
CA ASP A 293 5.51 9.55 15.12
C ASP A 293 6.75 10.32 14.67
N ALA A 294 7.86 9.61 14.38
CA ALA A 294 9.07 10.23 13.83
C ALA A 294 8.84 10.84 12.44
N LEU A 295 8.10 10.12 11.58
CA LEU A 295 7.72 10.60 10.25
C LEU A 295 6.79 11.82 10.34
N LYS A 296 5.76 11.76 11.20
CA LYS A 296 4.83 12.88 11.43
C LYS A 296 5.53 14.10 12.02
N THR A 297 6.48 13.91 12.93
CA THR A 297 7.32 14.99 13.49
C THR A 297 8.13 15.67 12.40
N THR A 298 8.72 14.88 11.49
CA THR A 298 9.43 15.41 10.31
C THR A 298 8.49 16.25 9.44
N ILE A 299 7.30 15.75 9.13
CA ILE A 299 6.28 16.46 8.33
C ILE A 299 5.82 17.75 9.03
N ASP A 300 5.58 17.72 10.33
CA ASP A 300 5.15 18.90 11.10
C ASP A 300 6.21 20.01 11.09
N SER A 301 7.48 19.68 10.90
CA SER A 301 8.58 20.65 10.78
C SER A 301 8.70 21.33 9.42
N PHE A 302 7.88 20.97 8.42
CA PHE A 302 7.99 21.57 7.08
C PHE A 302 7.71 23.09 7.11
N VAL A 303 8.57 23.84 6.44
CA VAL A 303 8.46 25.29 6.24
C VAL A 303 8.60 25.55 4.75
N ALA A 304 7.65 26.28 4.18
CA ALA A 304 7.60 26.61 2.75
C ALA A 304 8.55 27.77 2.44
N GLU A 305 9.68 27.48 1.79
CA GLU A 305 10.73 28.47 1.52
C GLU A 305 11.64 28.02 0.37
N GLY A 306 12.24 28.94 -0.39
CA GLY A 306 13.20 28.61 -1.46
C GLY A 306 12.58 28.36 -2.84
N GLY A 307 13.46 28.15 -3.82
CA GLY A 307 13.15 27.69 -5.17
C GLY A 307 13.00 26.17 -5.26
N THR A 308 12.64 25.68 -6.44
CA THR A 308 12.10 24.32 -6.65
C THR A 308 13.13 23.43 -7.36
N ALA A 309 14.06 22.85 -6.60
CA ALA A 309 15.07 21.92 -7.12
C ALA A 309 14.61 20.45 -7.05
N GLY A 310 13.51 20.13 -7.75
CA GLY A 310 12.83 18.85 -7.60
C GLY A 310 13.63 17.61 -7.98
N HIS A 311 14.52 17.70 -8.95
CA HIS A 311 15.45 16.62 -9.30
C HIS A 311 16.37 16.23 -8.13
N ILE A 312 16.73 17.16 -7.24
CA ILE A 312 17.50 16.85 -6.02
C ILE A 312 16.65 16.02 -5.04
N GLY A 313 15.35 16.35 -4.94
CA GLY A 313 14.39 15.56 -4.18
C GLY A 313 14.21 14.13 -4.74
N ILE A 314 14.09 14.00 -6.06
CA ILE A 314 14.01 12.69 -6.75
C ILE A 314 15.27 11.86 -6.49
N GLN A 315 16.44 12.49 -6.63
CA GLN A 315 17.73 11.88 -6.37
C GLN A 315 17.78 11.27 -4.97
N TRP A 316 17.44 12.04 -3.93
CA TRP A 316 17.45 11.56 -2.55
C TRP A 316 16.34 10.54 -2.24
N ALA A 317 15.17 10.63 -2.87
CA ALA A 317 14.14 9.61 -2.76
C ALA A 317 14.63 8.26 -3.29
N TRP A 318 15.39 8.26 -4.39
CA TRP A 318 16.02 7.04 -4.91
C TRP A 318 17.08 6.49 -3.97
N TYR A 319 17.93 7.36 -3.41
CA TYR A 319 18.97 6.96 -2.46
C TYR A 319 18.41 6.31 -1.20
N MET A 320 17.28 6.81 -0.69
CA MET A 320 16.57 6.19 0.43
C MET A 320 15.91 4.84 0.10
N LEU A 321 15.91 4.42 -1.17
CA LEU A 321 15.44 3.12 -1.63
C LEU A 321 16.58 2.22 -2.13
N SER A 322 17.81 2.71 -2.27
CA SER A 322 18.91 1.92 -2.82
C SER A 322 19.70 1.19 -1.75
N GLU A 323 19.93 -0.11 -1.95
CA GLU A 323 20.79 -0.89 -1.04
C GLU A 323 22.24 -0.39 -1.03
N ARG A 324 22.68 0.30 -2.10
CA ARG A 324 24.04 0.86 -2.21
C ARG A 324 24.30 1.99 -1.21
N TRP A 325 23.25 2.55 -0.62
CA TRP A 325 23.33 3.58 0.41
C TRP A 325 23.35 3.03 1.83
N SER A 326 23.32 1.71 1.99
CA SER A 326 23.28 1.05 3.31
C SER A 326 24.48 1.38 4.21
N GLY A 327 25.64 1.67 3.63
CA GLY A 327 26.88 1.96 4.38
C GLY A 327 26.83 3.24 5.22
N VAL A 328 25.96 4.19 4.87
CA VAL A 328 25.78 5.45 5.62
C VAL A 328 24.51 5.47 6.47
N LEU A 329 23.70 4.41 6.41
CA LEU A 329 22.44 4.28 7.11
C LEU A 329 22.56 3.35 8.33
N GLU A 330 21.86 3.71 9.39
CA GLU A 330 21.61 2.84 10.53
C GLU A 330 20.94 1.54 10.08
N GLU A 331 21.24 0.42 10.75
CA GLU A 331 20.81 -0.92 10.32
C GLU A 331 19.30 -1.03 10.08
N SER A 332 18.49 -0.46 10.98
CA SER A 332 17.03 -0.47 10.88
C SER A 332 16.47 0.36 9.71
N ALA A 333 17.27 1.30 9.19
CA ALA A 333 16.91 2.20 8.09
C ALA A 333 17.45 1.76 6.73
N ARG A 334 18.24 0.68 6.67
CA ARG A 334 18.82 0.20 5.40
C ARG A 334 17.73 -0.33 4.46
N PRO A 335 17.72 0.10 3.18
CA PRO A 335 16.90 -0.51 2.16
C PRO A 335 17.33 -1.96 1.94
N VAL A 336 16.37 -2.86 1.83
CA VAL A 336 16.65 -4.27 1.56
C VAL A 336 17.04 -4.44 0.10
N LYS A 337 17.89 -5.42 -0.20
CA LYS A 337 18.15 -5.85 -1.56
C LYS A 337 16.85 -6.13 -2.30
N PHE A 338 16.73 -5.59 -3.52
CA PHE A 338 15.55 -5.85 -4.33
C PHE A 338 15.46 -7.35 -4.65
N ASP A 339 14.34 -7.95 -4.26
CA ASP A 339 13.92 -9.29 -4.64
C ASP A 339 12.46 -9.16 -5.10
N PRO A 340 12.15 -9.39 -6.39
CA PRO A 340 10.79 -9.19 -6.91
C PRO A 340 9.75 -10.05 -6.20
N LYS A 341 10.15 -11.13 -5.49
CA LYS A 341 9.24 -11.98 -4.72
C LYS A 341 9.06 -11.55 -3.27
N LYS A 342 9.93 -10.70 -2.72
CA LYS A 342 9.96 -10.37 -1.28
C LYS A 342 9.95 -8.88 -0.96
N VAL A 343 10.36 -8.02 -1.89
CA VAL A 343 10.52 -6.58 -1.63
C VAL A 343 9.94 -5.79 -2.80
N ALA A 344 9.01 -4.89 -2.51
CA ALA A 344 8.48 -3.93 -3.46
C ALA A 344 8.95 -2.51 -3.07
N LYS A 345 9.42 -1.74 -4.05
CA LYS A 345 9.96 -0.39 -3.83
C LYS A 345 9.17 0.64 -4.60
N TYR A 346 8.74 1.68 -3.90
CA TYR A 346 7.90 2.73 -4.47
C TYR A 346 8.43 4.11 -4.16
N ALA A 347 8.38 5.00 -5.13
CA ALA A 347 8.63 6.42 -4.92
C ALA A 347 7.33 7.21 -5.11
N ILE A 348 7.04 8.14 -4.21
CA ILE A 348 5.92 9.07 -4.32
C ILE A 348 6.49 10.47 -4.46
N LEU A 349 6.35 11.06 -5.64
CA LEU A 349 6.91 12.37 -5.98
C LEU A 349 5.79 13.40 -5.97
N MET A 350 5.92 14.46 -5.17
CA MET A 350 4.91 15.53 -5.11
C MET A 350 5.56 16.89 -5.33
N THR A 351 4.93 17.72 -6.17
CA THR A 351 5.30 19.14 -6.37
C THR A 351 4.10 20.02 -6.69
N ASP A 352 4.21 21.31 -6.36
CA ASP A 352 3.23 22.33 -6.74
C ASP A 352 3.73 23.33 -7.80
N GLY A 353 4.93 23.12 -8.32
CA GLY A 353 5.59 24.06 -9.21
C GLY A 353 6.39 23.40 -10.32
N GLU A 354 6.84 24.25 -11.25
CA GLU A 354 7.88 23.87 -12.19
C GLU A 354 9.22 23.79 -11.47
N PHE A 355 9.97 22.71 -11.73
CA PHE A 355 11.35 22.65 -11.28
C PHE A 355 12.16 23.72 -12.00
N ASN A 356 12.76 24.62 -11.21
CA ASN A 356 13.29 25.88 -11.71
C ASN A 356 14.67 26.24 -11.15
N LEU A 357 15.27 25.35 -10.36
CA LEU A 357 16.54 25.60 -9.70
C LEU A 357 17.48 24.43 -9.98
N SER A 358 18.62 24.70 -10.60
CA SER A 358 19.69 23.72 -10.79
C SER A 358 21.07 24.37 -10.70
N TYR A 359 22.00 23.66 -10.07
CA TYR A 359 23.39 24.06 -9.94
C TYR A 359 24.29 23.44 -11.02
N PHE A 360 23.75 22.55 -11.86
CA PHE A 360 24.47 22.02 -13.02
C PHE A 360 24.87 23.15 -13.96
N ASP A 361 26.14 23.16 -14.37
CA ASP A 361 26.71 24.01 -15.42
C ASP A 361 26.52 25.53 -15.26
N ALA A 362 25.93 25.99 -14.15
CA ALA A 362 25.81 27.40 -13.80
C ALA A 362 27.17 27.93 -13.35
N ASN A 363 27.59 29.10 -13.81
CA ASN A 363 28.86 29.72 -13.42
C ASN A 363 28.72 30.72 -12.27
N LYS A 364 27.50 31.18 -12.00
CA LYS A 364 27.17 32.17 -10.96
C LYS A 364 25.75 31.96 -10.42
N SER A 365 25.47 32.46 -9.21
CA SER A 365 24.18 32.32 -8.52
C SER A 365 22.97 32.85 -9.30
N SER A 366 23.15 33.80 -10.22
CA SER A 366 22.06 34.31 -11.06
C SER A 366 21.61 33.34 -12.16
N GLU A 367 22.43 32.34 -12.50
CA GLU A 367 22.14 31.37 -13.56
C GLU A 367 21.35 30.16 -13.06
N VAL A 368 21.40 29.85 -11.76
CA VAL A 368 20.80 28.61 -11.23
C VAL A 368 19.26 28.60 -11.31
N TYR A 369 18.61 29.77 -11.44
CA TYR A 369 17.15 29.93 -11.41
C TYR A 369 16.50 30.41 -12.72
N ASN A 370 17.29 30.64 -13.78
CA ASN A 370 16.79 31.17 -15.05
C ASN A 370 16.30 30.04 -15.98
N ASP A 371 15.99 30.34 -17.23
CA ASP A 371 15.55 29.30 -18.20
C ASP A 371 16.61 28.22 -18.44
N ALA A 372 17.89 28.57 -18.33
CA ALA A 372 18.98 27.62 -18.34
C ALA A 372 19.10 26.82 -17.03
N GLY A 373 18.50 27.23 -15.91
CA GLY A 373 18.36 26.41 -14.71
C GLY A 373 17.16 25.45 -14.79
N LYS A 374 16.05 25.92 -15.37
CA LYS A 374 14.82 25.13 -15.61
C LYS A 374 15.05 23.93 -16.53
N GLU A 375 15.74 24.10 -17.65
CA GLU A 375 15.92 23.00 -18.59
C GLU A 375 16.75 21.83 -18.01
N PRO A 376 17.91 22.07 -17.36
CA PRO A 376 18.68 21.05 -16.68
C PRO A 376 17.94 20.33 -15.57
N THR A 377 17.20 21.04 -14.70
CA THR A 377 16.45 20.38 -13.62
C THR A 377 15.36 19.47 -14.17
N ARG A 378 14.59 19.92 -15.18
CA ARG A 378 13.55 19.09 -15.82
C ARG A 378 14.15 17.88 -16.53
N THR A 379 15.27 18.06 -17.24
CA THR A 379 16.01 16.96 -17.89
C THR A 379 16.56 15.97 -16.86
N ALA A 380 17.15 16.47 -15.78
CA ALA A 380 17.69 15.66 -14.69
C ALA A 380 16.60 14.84 -14.00
N ALA A 381 15.45 15.46 -13.69
CA ALA A 381 14.30 14.77 -13.10
C ALA A 381 13.85 13.58 -13.96
N LYS A 382 13.65 13.79 -15.27
CA LYS A 382 13.24 12.72 -16.19
C LYS A 382 14.27 11.60 -16.27
N LYS A 383 15.57 11.91 -16.33
CA LYS A 383 16.66 10.92 -16.34
C LYS A 383 16.69 10.09 -15.06
N LEU A 384 16.58 10.73 -13.88
CA LEU A 384 16.53 10.04 -12.60
C LEU A 384 15.30 9.13 -12.50
N CYS A 385 14.13 9.61 -12.86
CA CYS A 385 12.91 8.81 -12.87
C CYS A 385 13.01 7.60 -13.81
N ALA A 386 13.58 7.78 -15.00
CA ALA A 386 13.82 6.67 -15.93
C ALA A 386 14.78 5.62 -15.35
N ALA A 387 15.85 6.07 -14.68
CA ALA A 387 16.83 5.18 -14.06
C ALA A 387 16.27 4.43 -12.85
N MET A 388 15.45 5.09 -12.02
CA MET A 388 14.69 4.46 -10.94
C MET A 388 13.78 3.35 -11.46
N ARG A 389 12.98 3.63 -12.50
CA ARG A 389 12.09 2.62 -13.12
C ARG A 389 12.87 1.45 -13.70
N ALA A 390 14.05 1.69 -14.27
CA ALA A 390 14.93 0.63 -14.76
C ALA A 390 15.43 -0.30 -13.64
N GLN A 391 15.38 0.13 -12.38
CA GLN A 391 15.67 -0.68 -11.19
C GLN A 391 14.42 -1.25 -10.51
N ASN A 392 13.29 -1.30 -11.21
CA ASN A 392 11.99 -1.80 -10.70
C ASN A 392 11.43 -0.98 -9.52
N ILE A 393 11.80 0.29 -9.40
CA ILE A 393 11.14 1.22 -8.48
C ILE A 393 9.93 1.80 -9.20
N GLU A 394 8.75 1.55 -8.65
CA GLU A 394 7.49 2.02 -9.21
C GLU A 394 7.16 3.42 -8.66
N ILE A 395 6.97 4.38 -9.57
CA ILE A 395 6.88 5.80 -9.26
C ILE A 395 5.44 6.29 -9.40
N PHE A 396 4.89 6.77 -8.29
CA PHE A 396 3.67 7.57 -8.26
C PHE A 396 4.06 9.05 -8.24
N SER A 397 3.37 9.88 -9.01
CA SER A 397 3.63 11.32 -9.08
C SER A 397 2.34 12.11 -8.90
N VAL A 398 2.42 13.18 -8.12
CA VAL A 398 1.29 14.01 -7.72
C VAL A 398 1.63 15.47 -8.01
N GLY A 399 0.92 16.07 -8.95
CA GLY A 399 0.98 17.50 -9.22
C GLY A 399 -0.10 18.24 -8.43
N PHE A 400 0.29 19.06 -7.45
CA PHE A 400 -0.64 19.81 -6.62
C PHE A 400 -0.78 21.26 -7.09
N LYS A 401 -1.95 21.63 -7.60
CA LYS A 401 -2.24 22.97 -8.15
C LYS A 401 -1.25 23.39 -9.25
N LEU A 402 -0.81 22.43 -10.07
CA LEU A 402 0.04 22.71 -11.22
C LEU A 402 -0.74 23.40 -12.34
N GLU A 403 -0.29 24.59 -12.72
CA GLU A 403 -0.81 25.30 -13.89
C GLU A 403 0.10 25.13 -15.12
N ASN A 404 1.41 25.18 -14.91
CA ASN A 404 2.44 25.12 -15.96
C ASN A 404 2.49 23.73 -16.65
N SER A 405 2.45 23.73 -17.99
CA SER A 405 2.54 22.51 -18.81
C SER A 405 3.86 21.76 -18.63
N TYR A 406 4.99 22.46 -18.49
CA TYR A 406 6.29 21.84 -18.27
C TYR A 406 6.35 21.07 -16.95
N ALA A 407 5.75 21.62 -15.89
CA ALA A 407 5.66 20.93 -14.61
C ALA A 407 4.80 19.66 -14.72
N LYS A 408 3.66 19.76 -15.41
CA LYS A 408 2.77 18.61 -15.68
C LYS A 408 3.50 17.53 -16.48
N ASP A 409 4.26 17.91 -17.49
CA ASP A 409 5.00 16.99 -18.36
C ASP A 409 6.10 16.25 -17.61
N VAL A 410 6.85 16.93 -16.74
CA VAL A 410 7.86 16.26 -15.90
C VAL A 410 7.22 15.26 -14.96
N MET A 411 6.15 15.63 -14.26
CA MET A 411 5.48 14.72 -13.34
C MET A 411 4.88 13.52 -14.08
N LYS A 412 4.22 13.74 -15.22
CA LYS A 412 3.68 12.66 -16.05
C LYS A 412 4.76 11.73 -16.61
N ASP A 413 5.91 12.26 -17.03
CA ASP A 413 7.05 11.47 -17.53
C ASP A 413 7.74 10.67 -16.40
N CYS A 414 7.75 11.22 -15.18
CA CYS A 414 8.28 10.54 -14.01
C CYS A 414 7.41 9.38 -13.53
N ALA A 415 6.09 9.46 -13.68
CA ALA A 415 5.18 8.37 -13.33
C ALA A 415 5.55 7.06 -14.04
N THR A 416 5.37 5.93 -13.34
CA THR A 416 5.36 4.63 -14.02
C THR A 416 4.15 4.54 -14.94
N PRO A 417 4.23 3.89 -16.12
CA PRO A 417 3.05 3.70 -16.95
C PRO A 417 1.93 2.96 -16.20
N ASP A 418 0.70 3.46 -16.34
CA ASP A 418 -0.48 2.85 -15.73
C ASP A 418 -0.61 1.37 -16.10
N THR A 419 -0.93 0.51 -15.11
CA THR A 419 -1.12 -0.93 -15.31
C THR A 419 -2.51 -1.35 -14.86
N GLY A 420 -3.34 -1.82 -15.80
CA GLY A 420 -4.72 -2.22 -15.53
C GLY A 420 -5.54 -1.05 -14.99
N SER A 421 -5.99 -1.15 -13.74
CA SER A 421 -6.76 -0.10 -13.07
C SER A 421 -5.91 0.81 -12.16
N VAL A 422 -4.59 0.60 -12.08
CA VAL A 422 -3.72 1.40 -11.23
C VAL A 422 -3.22 2.60 -12.01
N LYS A 423 -3.51 3.80 -11.49
CA LYS A 423 -3.00 5.07 -11.99
C LYS A 423 -1.76 5.48 -11.22
N HIS A 424 -0.77 6.03 -11.91
CA HIS A 424 0.48 6.48 -11.30
C HIS A 424 0.69 7.98 -11.34
N TYR A 425 -0.11 8.69 -12.15
CA TYR A 425 -0.09 10.15 -12.22
C TYR A 425 -1.39 10.75 -11.71
N TYR A 426 -1.27 11.70 -10.79
CA TYR A 426 -2.36 12.42 -10.18
C TYR A 426 -2.18 13.94 -10.36
N GLN A 427 -3.26 14.63 -10.72
CA GLN A 427 -3.36 16.08 -10.64
C GLN A 427 -4.42 16.44 -9.61
N THR A 428 -4.07 17.31 -8.67
CA THR A 428 -4.94 17.68 -7.56
C THR A 428 -5.01 19.20 -7.46
N SER A 429 -6.19 19.75 -7.18
CA SER A 429 -6.44 21.20 -7.12
C SER A 429 -6.76 21.68 -5.70
N THR A 430 -7.07 20.77 -4.78
CA THR A 430 -7.45 21.09 -3.39
C THR A 430 -6.74 20.17 -2.40
N GLY A 431 -6.65 20.58 -1.13
CA GLY A 431 -6.08 19.72 -0.09
C GLY A 431 -6.82 18.40 0.08
N ALA A 432 -8.14 18.39 -0.11
CA ALA A 432 -8.93 17.16 -0.06
C ALA A 432 -8.62 16.22 -1.25
N GLU A 433 -8.39 16.76 -2.45
CA GLU A 433 -7.96 15.96 -3.59
C GLU A 433 -6.52 15.44 -3.41
N LEU A 434 -5.64 16.24 -2.82
CA LEU A 434 -4.28 15.82 -2.48
C LEU A 434 -4.29 14.66 -1.49
N ASP A 435 -5.05 14.78 -0.40
CA ASP A 435 -5.25 13.70 0.56
C ASP A 435 -5.83 12.45 -0.11
N LYS A 436 -6.90 12.59 -0.88
CA LYS A 436 -7.50 11.47 -1.63
C LYS A 436 -6.49 10.77 -2.55
N ALA A 437 -5.62 11.53 -3.24
CA ALA A 437 -4.59 10.96 -4.10
C ALA A 437 -3.58 10.12 -3.29
N PHE A 438 -3.07 10.63 -2.16
CA PHE A 438 -2.18 9.84 -1.30
C PHE A 438 -2.87 8.59 -0.74
N GLN A 439 -4.14 8.69 -0.33
CA GLN A 439 -4.92 7.53 0.13
C GLN A 439 -5.12 6.49 -0.98
N GLU A 440 -5.32 6.93 -2.22
CA GLU A 440 -5.43 6.02 -3.37
C GLU A 440 -4.10 5.35 -3.69
N ILE A 441 -3.00 6.10 -3.64
CA ILE A 441 -1.65 5.55 -3.82
C ILE A 441 -1.36 4.47 -2.77
N ALA A 442 -1.68 4.73 -1.49
CA ALA A 442 -1.48 3.74 -0.43
C ALA A 442 -2.24 2.43 -0.70
N ARG A 443 -3.52 2.52 -1.11
CA ARG A 443 -4.31 1.34 -1.50
C ARG A 443 -3.76 0.63 -2.74
N ASN A 444 -3.28 1.39 -3.72
CA ASN A 444 -2.72 0.84 -4.95
C ASN A 444 -1.41 0.09 -4.68
N ILE A 445 -0.54 0.64 -3.83
CA ILE A 445 0.70 -0.02 -3.39
C ILE A 445 0.41 -1.37 -2.72
N GLU A 446 -0.57 -1.41 -1.81
CA GLU A 446 -1.00 -2.66 -1.17
C GLU A 446 -1.51 -3.69 -2.19
N ARG A 447 -2.35 -3.25 -3.13
CA ARG A 447 -2.86 -4.13 -4.20
C ARG A 447 -1.75 -4.64 -5.11
N LEU A 448 -0.79 -3.80 -5.45
CA LEU A 448 0.35 -4.17 -6.29
C LEU A 448 1.23 -5.20 -5.57
N ALA A 449 1.47 -5.04 -4.26
CA ALA A 449 2.21 -6.00 -3.45
C ALA A 449 1.51 -7.37 -3.29
N LEU A 450 0.21 -7.44 -3.52
CA LEU A 450 -0.58 -8.68 -3.55
C LEU A 450 -0.60 -9.38 -4.92
N THR A 451 -0.34 -8.65 -6.01
CA THR A 451 -0.61 -9.13 -7.38
C THR A 451 0.64 -9.26 -8.26
N LYS A 452 1.65 -8.43 -8.03
CA LYS A 452 3.00 -8.61 -8.56
C LYS A 452 3.80 -9.32 -7.50
#